data_AF-A0A6M5YNR0-F1
#
_entry.id   AF-A0A6M5YNR0-F1
#
_cell.length_a   1.000
_cell.length_b   1.000
_cell.length_c   1.000
_cell.angle_alpha   90.00
_cell.angle_beta   90.00
_cell.angle_gamma   90.00
#
_symmetry.space_group_name_H-M   'P 1'
#
loop_
_entity.id
_entity.type
_entity.pdbx_description
1 polymer ?
#
loop_
_entity_poly.entity_id
_entity_poly.type
_entity_poly.pdbx_seq_one_letter_code
_entity_poly.pdbx_strand_id
1 'polypeptide(L)'
;MSAPTERVVAVVVRVASPGQPAFQLRKGEHGISVFDPAGGDPPLTEDEILAAFRPGSVVIFRTVSVIEEHGLLVIPTAGAESLPERLRTAHCEIEPGIGMDRPAFKAALRNPE
;
A
#
# COMPACT_ATOMS: atom_id res chain seq x y z
N MET A 1 10.16 -27.63 2.36
CA MET A 1 9.08 -26.64 2.21
C MET A 1 9.40 -25.52 3.18
N SER A 2 9.97 -24.41 2.71
CA SER A 2 10.26 -23.27 3.57
C SER A 2 8.96 -22.52 3.81
N ALA A 3 8.60 -22.29 5.07
CA ALA A 3 7.50 -21.40 5.43
C ALA A 3 7.74 -20.03 4.76
N PRO A 4 6.69 -19.32 4.29
CA PRO A 4 6.87 -17.94 3.89
C PRO A 4 7.37 -17.19 5.13
N THR A 5 8.59 -16.63 5.05
CA THR A 5 9.07 -15.72 6.07
C THR A 5 8.08 -14.58 6.12
N GLU A 6 7.25 -14.58 7.15
CA GLU A 6 6.27 -13.55 7.46
C GLU A 6 7.08 -12.26 7.72
N ARG A 7 7.33 -11.50 6.66
CA ARG A 7 7.95 -10.18 6.80
C ARG A 7 6.93 -9.31 7.50
N VAL A 8 7.26 -8.90 8.71
CA VAL A 8 6.50 -7.91 9.47
C VAL A 8 6.74 -6.58 8.78
N VAL A 9 5.87 -6.24 7.82
CA VAL A 9 5.84 -4.90 7.25
C VAL A 9 5.40 -3.96 8.36
N ALA A 10 6.30 -3.09 8.83
CA ALA A 10 5.96 -2.16 9.91
C ALA A 10 5.24 -0.92 9.39
N VAL A 11 5.62 -0.48 8.18
CA VAL A 11 5.14 0.75 7.53
C VAL A 11 4.94 0.49 6.05
N VAL A 12 3.85 1.02 5.51
CA VAL A 12 3.58 1.08 4.07
C VAL A 12 3.51 2.51 3.58
N VAL A 13 3.76 2.68 2.29
CA VAL A 13 3.75 3.97 1.59
C VAL A 13 2.68 3.96 0.50
N ARG A 14 1.76 4.93 0.55
CA ARG A 14 0.83 5.21 -0.54
C ARG A 14 1.31 6.42 -1.33
N VAL A 15 1.41 6.28 -2.65
CA VAL A 15 1.60 7.44 -3.53
C VAL A 15 0.24 8.06 -3.86
N ALA A 16 0.10 9.36 -3.61
CA ALA A 16 -1.14 10.10 -3.79
C ALA A 16 -0.95 11.38 -4.62
N SER A 17 -2.06 11.92 -5.10
CA SER A 17 -2.11 13.28 -5.65
C SER A 17 -2.32 14.28 -4.52
N PRO A 18 -1.62 15.43 -4.50
CA PRO A 18 -1.84 16.46 -3.50
C PRO A 18 -3.31 16.87 -3.41
N GLY A 19 -3.82 17.03 -2.18
CA GLY A 19 -5.19 17.47 -1.92
C GLY A 19 -6.29 16.44 -2.22
N GLN A 20 -5.94 15.19 -2.55
CA GLN A 20 -6.90 14.09 -2.70
C GLN A 20 -6.80 13.12 -1.52
N PRO A 21 -7.91 12.50 -1.07
CA PRO A 21 -7.86 11.43 -0.08
C PRO A 21 -6.96 10.28 -0.56
N ALA A 22 -5.91 9.97 0.21
CA ALA A 22 -4.90 8.99 -0.19
C ALA A 22 -5.42 7.54 -0.16
N PHE A 23 -6.28 7.24 0.81
CA PHE A 23 -6.88 5.92 1.05
C PHE A 23 -8.33 5.90 0.58
N GLN A 24 -8.54 6.14 -0.71
CA GLN A 24 -9.87 6.05 -1.33
C GLN A 24 -9.78 5.23 -2.61
N LEU A 25 -10.66 4.23 -2.73
CA LEU A 25 -10.79 3.44 -3.95
C LEU A 25 -11.18 4.32 -5.13
N ARG A 26 -10.40 4.25 -6.19
CA ARG A 26 -10.73 4.80 -7.51
C ARG A 26 -11.66 3.85 -8.26
N LYS A 27 -12.25 4.36 -9.35
CA LYS A 27 -13.11 3.54 -10.22
C LYS A 27 -12.30 2.37 -10.79
N GLY A 28 -12.75 1.15 -10.51
CA GLY A 28 -12.08 -0.08 -10.97
C GLY A 28 -11.03 -0.63 -10.00
N GLU A 29 -10.69 0.08 -8.92
CA GLU A 29 -9.82 -0.46 -7.89
C GLU A 29 -10.57 -1.44 -6.97
N HIS A 30 -9.90 -2.55 -6.66
CA HIS A 30 -10.36 -3.60 -5.76
C HIS A 30 -9.76 -3.42 -4.35
N GLY A 31 -8.51 -3.00 -4.24
CA GLY A 31 -7.86 -2.53 -3.02
C GLY A 31 -7.02 -1.26 -3.22
N ILE A 32 -6.23 -0.88 -2.21
CA ILE A 32 -5.36 0.31 -2.26
C ILE A 32 -3.90 -0.13 -2.45
N SER A 33 -3.33 0.22 -3.60
CA SER A 33 -1.93 -0.04 -3.89
C SER A 33 -0.99 0.76 -2.97
N VAL A 34 -0.10 0.07 -2.28
CA VAL A 34 0.92 0.64 -1.39
C VAL A 34 2.26 -0.05 -1.62
N PHE A 35 3.32 0.46 -1.01
CA PHE A 35 4.67 -0.11 -1.10
C PHE A 35 5.22 -0.36 0.30
N ASP A 36 5.91 -1.48 0.47
CA ASP A 36 6.75 -1.78 1.63
C ASP A 36 8.19 -1.29 1.35
N PRO A 37 8.58 -0.09 1.81
CA PRO A 37 9.92 0.42 1.56
C PRO A 37 11.01 -0.42 2.23
N ALA A 38 10.72 -1.08 3.36
CA ALA A 38 11.68 -1.94 4.06
C ALA A 38 11.86 -3.30 3.37
N GLY A 39 10.98 -3.65 2.43
CA GLY A 39 11.05 -4.88 1.66
C GLY A 39 12.19 -4.93 0.64
N GLY A 40 12.76 -3.77 0.28
CA GLY A 40 13.94 -3.66 -0.56
C GLY A 40 15.25 -3.75 0.22
N ASP A 41 16.32 -4.25 -0.42
CA ASP A 41 17.70 -4.15 0.09
C ASP A 41 18.60 -3.45 -0.95
N PRO A 42 19.07 -2.20 -0.68
CA PRO A 42 18.74 -1.38 0.48
C PRO A 42 17.25 -0.98 0.50
N PRO A 43 16.71 -0.46 1.63
CA PRO A 43 15.35 0.04 1.70
C PRO A 43 15.07 1.11 0.63
N LEU A 44 13.83 1.13 0.12
CA LEU A 44 13.40 2.14 -0.85
C LEU A 44 13.35 3.51 -0.20
N THR A 45 13.84 4.51 -0.93
CA THR A 45 13.74 5.92 -0.52
C THR A 45 12.48 6.55 -1.07
N GLU A 46 12.02 7.62 -0.44
CA GLU A 46 10.89 8.42 -0.94
C GLU A 46 11.14 8.92 -2.37
N ASP A 47 12.34 9.44 -2.65
CA ASP A 47 12.73 9.93 -3.98
C ASP A 47 12.68 8.83 -5.03
N GLU A 48 13.15 7.61 -4.70
CA GLU A 48 13.08 6.46 -5.61
C GLU A 48 11.64 6.07 -5.92
N ILE A 49 10.77 6.07 -4.90
CA ILE A 49 9.34 5.80 -5.09
C ILE A 49 8.76 6.88 -6.01
N LEU A 50 8.92 8.17 -5.68
CA LEU A 50 8.32 9.29 -6.41
C LEU A 50 8.83 9.41 -7.86
N ALA A 51 10.08 9.03 -8.13
CA ALA A 51 10.65 9.05 -9.48
C ALA A 51 9.88 8.16 -10.49
N ALA A 52 9.16 7.15 -10.02
CA ALA A 52 8.33 6.28 -10.86
C ALA A 52 6.91 6.84 -11.12
N PHE A 53 6.52 7.94 -10.48
CA PHE A 53 5.19 8.53 -10.57
C PHE A 53 5.21 9.91 -11.20
N ARG A 54 4.03 10.48 -11.38
CA ARG A 54 3.86 11.78 -12.03
C ARG A 54 4.48 12.89 -11.18
N PRO A 55 5.09 13.92 -11.79
CA PRO A 55 5.57 15.08 -11.06
C PRO A 55 4.48 15.70 -10.18
N GLY A 56 4.84 16.04 -8.95
CA GLY A 56 3.92 16.57 -7.95
C GLY A 56 3.16 15.51 -7.15
N SER A 57 3.37 14.21 -7.40
CA SER A 57 2.93 13.15 -6.47
C SER A 57 3.57 13.31 -5.08
N VAL A 58 2.88 12.84 -4.05
CA VAL A 58 3.35 12.81 -2.66
C VAL A 58 3.27 11.40 -2.11
N VAL A 59 4.14 11.08 -1.16
CA VAL A 59 4.04 9.83 -0.38
C VAL A 59 3.31 10.08 0.93
N ILE A 60 2.51 9.09 1.33
CA ILE A 60 1.82 9.07 2.63
C ILE A 60 2.21 7.77 3.32
N PHE A 61 2.76 7.90 4.53
CA PHE A 61 3.17 6.77 5.35
C PHE A 61 2.04 6.34 6.28
N ARG A 62 1.87 5.04 6.46
CA ARG A 62 0.99 4.44 7.47
C ARG A 62 1.62 3.20 8.06
N THR A 63 1.42 2.99 9.37
CA THR A 63 1.83 1.74 10.00
C THR A 63 0.84 0.63 9.63
N VAL A 64 1.34 -0.59 9.53
CA VAL A 64 0.46 -1.75 9.29
C VAL A 64 -0.46 -2.00 10.46
N SER A 65 -0.01 -1.72 11.70
CA SER A 65 -0.86 -1.82 12.89
C SER A 65 -2.13 -0.98 12.79
N VAL A 66 -2.04 0.28 12.33
CA VAL A 66 -3.21 1.17 12.16
C VAL A 66 -4.14 0.64 11.07
N ILE A 67 -3.60 0.05 10.01
CA ILE A 67 -4.40 -0.57 8.93
C ILE A 67 -5.16 -1.79 9.48
N GLU A 68 -4.48 -2.66 10.23
CA GLU A 68 -5.05 -3.88 10.82
C GLU A 68 -6.06 -3.59 11.93
N GLU A 69 -5.88 -2.53 12.73
CA GLU A 69 -6.84 -2.06 13.73
C GLU A 69 -8.21 -1.71 13.12
N HIS A 70 -8.23 -1.32 11.84
CA HIS A 70 -9.45 -1.06 11.07
C HIS A 70 -10.02 -2.32 10.40
N GLY A 71 -9.48 -3.50 10.71
CA GLY A 71 -9.87 -4.77 10.13
C GLY A 71 -9.48 -4.91 8.66
N LEU A 72 -8.50 -4.15 8.19
CA LEU A 72 -7.96 -4.25 6.83
C LEU A 72 -6.74 -5.17 6.82
N LEU A 73 -6.37 -5.64 5.63
CA LEU A 73 -5.21 -6.51 5.42
C LEU A 73 -4.21 -5.83 4.51
N VAL A 74 -2.91 -6.05 4.74
CA VAL A 74 -1.85 -5.67 3.80
C VAL A 74 -1.31 -6.94 3.17
N ILE A 75 -1.56 -7.12 1.88
CA ILE A 75 -1.19 -8.33 1.16
C ILE A 75 -0.06 -8.00 0.18
N PRO A 76 1.10 -8.68 0.25
CA PRO A 76 2.12 -8.57 -0.78
C PRO A 76 1.58 -9.02 -2.13
N THR A 77 1.69 -8.16 -3.15
CA THR A 77 1.19 -8.45 -4.51
C THR A 77 2.15 -7.91 -5.54
N ALA A 78 2.29 -8.59 -6.68
CA ALA A 78 3.16 -8.11 -7.75
C ALA A 78 2.65 -6.76 -8.29
N GLY A 79 3.52 -5.74 -8.25
CA GLY A 79 3.20 -4.44 -8.85
C GLY A 79 3.13 -4.52 -10.37
N ALA A 80 2.51 -3.50 -10.98
CA ALA A 80 2.34 -3.43 -12.43
C ALA A 80 3.68 -3.51 -13.18
N GLU A 81 3.71 -4.19 -14.34
CA GLU A 81 4.93 -4.38 -15.13
C GLU A 81 5.62 -3.07 -15.54
N SER A 82 4.86 -1.98 -15.66
CA SER A 82 5.35 -0.65 -15.98
C SER A 82 6.14 0.03 -14.86
N LEU A 83 6.11 -0.50 -13.63
CA LEU A 83 6.91 0.01 -12.52
C LEU A 83 8.35 -0.55 -12.58
N PRO A 84 9.34 0.20 -12.06
CA PRO A 84 10.67 -0.34 -11.81
C PRO A 84 10.62 -1.62 -10.97
N GLU A 85 11.51 -2.57 -11.25
CA GLU A 85 11.50 -3.90 -10.63
C GLU A 85 11.46 -3.85 -9.11
N ARG A 86 12.25 -2.98 -8.48
CA ARG A 86 12.28 -2.83 -7.03
C ARG A 86 10.92 -2.41 -6.45
N LEU A 87 10.22 -1.49 -7.13
CA LEU A 87 8.86 -1.09 -6.73
C LEU A 87 7.83 -2.19 -7.00
N ARG A 88 8.00 -3.00 -8.06
CA ARG A 88 7.11 -4.15 -8.32
C ARG A 88 7.20 -5.18 -7.20
N THR A 89 8.40 -5.47 -6.73
CA THR A 89 8.65 -6.46 -5.67
C THR A 89 8.24 -5.92 -4.30
N ALA A 90 8.37 -4.62 -4.07
CA ALA A 90 7.93 -3.97 -2.84
C ALA A 90 6.43 -3.66 -2.80
N HIS A 91 5.68 -3.96 -3.87
CA HIS A 91 4.26 -3.63 -3.95
C HIS A 91 3.43 -4.51 -3.01
N CYS A 92 2.43 -3.87 -2.41
CA CYS A 92 1.42 -4.50 -1.58
C CYS A 92 0.06 -3.89 -1.91
N GLU A 93 -1.01 -4.59 -1.56
CA GLU A 93 -2.38 -4.09 -1.66
C GLU A 93 -3.04 -4.10 -0.28
N ILE A 94 -3.68 -2.98 0.08
CA ILE A 94 -4.60 -2.95 1.21
C ILE A 94 -5.93 -3.49 0.74
N GLU A 95 -6.36 -4.60 1.34
CA GLU A 95 -7.56 -5.33 1.00
C GLU A 95 -8.57 -5.35 2.16
N PRO A 96 -9.87 -5.60 1.87
CA PRO A 96 -10.85 -5.82 2.92
C PRO A 96 -10.48 -7.04 3.78
N GLY A 97 -10.70 -6.93 5.10
CA GLY A 97 -10.59 -8.08 5.99
C GLY A 97 -11.66 -9.14 5.78
N ILE A 98 -11.47 -10.28 6.44
CA ILE A 98 -12.40 -11.41 6.37
C ILE A 98 -13.81 -10.98 6.78
N GLY A 99 -14.80 -11.27 5.93
CA GLY A 99 -16.21 -10.95 6.17
C GLY A 99 -16.58 -9.48 5.96
N MET A 100 -15.64 -8.63 5.55
CA MET A 100 -15.88 -7.23 5.27
C MET A 100 -16.48 -7.05 3.88
N ASP A 101 -17.64 -6.42 3.80
CA ASP A 101 -18.26 -6.05 2.52
C ASP A 101 -17.69 -4.73 1.96
N ARG A 102 -18.07 -4.40 0.71
CA ARG A 102 -17.55 -3.20 0.03
C ARG A 102 -17.89 -1.88 0.75
N PRO A 103 -19.11 -1.66 1.28
CA PRO A 103 -19.41 -0.50 2.12
C PRO A 103 -18.53 -0.40 3.37
N ALA A 104 -18.38 -1.50 4.13
CA ALA A 104 -17.54 -1.54 5.32
C ALA A 104 -16.07 -1.27 4.99
N PHE A 105 -15.57 -1.83 3.88
CA PHE A 105 -14.22 -1.56 3.39
C PHE A 105 -14.00 -0.07 3.09
N LYS A 106 -14.92 0.56 2.36
CA LYS A 106 -14.85 2.00 2.08
C LYS A 106 -14.93 2.86 3.34
N ALA A 107 -15.65 2.41 4.37
CA ALA A 107 -15.75 3.12 5.65
C ALA A 107 -14.43 3.01 6.43
N ALA A 108 -13.85 1.80 6.52
CA ALA A 108 -12.55 1.56 7.15
C ALA A 108 -11.43 2.38 6.50
N LEU A 109 -11.42 2.46 5.16
CA LEU A 109 -10.46 3.26 4.40
C LEU A 109 -10.52 4.78 4.63
N ARG A 110 -11.64 5.31 5.14
CA ARG A 110 -11.80 6.75 5.41
C ARG A 110 -11.20 7.19 6.75
N ASN A 111 -10.97 6.25 7.66
CA ASN A 111 -10.50 6.51 9.03
C ASN A 111 -9.09 6.00 9.39
N PRO A 112 -8.14 5.69 8.47
CA PRO A 112 -6.83 5.19 8.89
C PRO A 112 -5.90 6.34 9.37
N GLU A 113 -6.42 7.34 10.09
CA GLU A 113 -5.64 8.47 10.66
C GLU A 113 -5.13 8.18 12.07
#